data_AF-A0A933DC76-F1
#
_entry.id   AF-A0A933DC76-F1
#
_cell.length_a   1.000
_cell.length_b   1.000
_cell.length_c   1.000
_cell.angle_alpha   90.00
_cell.angle_beta   90.00
_cell.angle_gamma   90.00
#
_symmetry.space_group_name_H-M   'P 1'
#
loop_
_entity.id
_entity.type
_entity.pdbx_description
1 polymer ?
#
loop_
_entity_poly.entity_id
_entity_poly.type
_entity_poly.pdbx_seq_one_letter_code
_entity_poly.pdbx_strand_id
1 'polypeptide(L)'
;MKSEKILDSLVTPYERRNIVMRAAVMNLVNSGAGPRQISRELQISRQTISSIKKAVVKEISYKSYWERSKTERKKKVYSSDPSPFKKEPYRRYRRTKYGKVYLHY
;
A
#
# COMPACT_ATOMS: atom_id res chain seq x y z
N MET A 1 -19.21 24.50 21.83
CA MET A 1 -18.47 23.43 22.54
C MET A 1 -17.20 23.11 21.76
N LYS A 2 -16.04 23.00 22.41
CA LYS A 2 -14.78 22.64 21.73
C LYS A 2 -14.86 21.19 21.20
N SER A 3 -14.40 20.97 19.97
CA SER A 3 -14.39 19.69 19.25
C SER A 3 -13.71 18.55 20.03
N GLU A 4 -12.73 18.88 20.88
CA GLU A 4 -12.02 17.92 21.74
C GLU A 4 -12.96 17.15 22.67
N LYS A 5 -13.90 17.85 23.33
CA LYS A 5 -14.85 17.22 24.26
C LYS A 5 -15.84 16.29 23.57
N ILE A 6 -16.10 16.52 22.28
CA ILE A 6 -17.01 15.68 21.48
C ILE A 6 -16.33 14.35 21.16
N LEU A 7 -15.07 14.39 20.70
CA LEU A 7 -14.28 13.18 20.42
C LEU A 7 -14.00 12.37 21.70
N ASP A 8 -13.85 13.03 22.85
CA ASP A 8 -13.73 12.36 24.14
C ASP A 8 -14.96 11.53 24.50
N SER A 9 -16.16 12.01 24.17
CA SER A 9 -17.40 11.30 24.49
C SER A 9 -17.77 10.20 23.49
N LEU A 10 -17.38 10.37 22.22
CA LEU A 10 -17.81 9.47 21.13
C LEU A 10 -16.84 8.31 20.89
N VAL A 11 -15.58 8.45 21.28
CA VAL A 11 -14.51 7.56 20.82
C VAL A 11 -13.68 7.09 22.00
N THR A 12 -13.44 5.78 22.06
CA THR A 12 -12.56 5.20 23.08
C THR A 12 -11.12 5.70 22.90
N PRO A 13 -10.28 5.71 23.97
CA PRO A 13 -8.88 6.08 23.85
C PRO A 13 -8.12 5.25 22.81
N TYR A 14 -8.48 3.97 22.66
CA TYR A 14 -7.90 3.06 21.68
C TYR A 14 -8.24 3.46 20.24
N GLU A 15 -9.50 3.74 19.96
CA GLU A 15 -9.94 4.18 18.64
C GLU A 15 -9.35 5.55 18.27
N ARG A 16 -9.24 6.45 19.24
CA ARG A 16 -8.58 7.75 19.05
C ARG A 16 -7.12 7.59 18.65
N ARG A 17 -6.37 6.74 19.37
CA ARG A 17 -5.00 6.40 18.98
C ARG A 17 -4.96 5.90 17.55
N ASN A 18 -5.86 4.99 17.17
CA ASN A 18 -5.91 4.46 15.80
C ASN A 18 -6.20 5.55 14.75
N ILE A 19 -7.10 6.50 15.04
CA ILE A 19 -7.39 7.64 14.16
C ILE A 19 -6.14 8.51 13.98
N VAL A 20 -5.47 8.87 15.08
CA VAL A 20 -4.25 9.68 15.05
C VAL A 20 -3.12 8.96 14.30
N MET A 21 -2.90 7.68 14.56
CA MET A 21 -1.88 6.89 13.85
C MET A 21 -2.16 6.82 12.35
N ARG A 22 -3.43 6.65 11.94
CA ARG A 22 -3.80 6.67 10.53
C ARG A 22 -3.52 8.04 9.89
N ALA A 23 -3.87 9.13 10.57
CA ALA A 23 -3.59 10.49 10.11
C ALA A 23 -2.07 10.75 9.96
N ALA A 24 -1.26 10.30 10.92
CA ALA A 24 0.19 10.41 10.85
C ALA A 24 0.77 9.63 9.66
N VAL A 25 0.31 8.39 9.44
CA VAL A 25 0.71 7.60 8.26
C VAL A 25 0.35 8.33 6.96
N MET A 26 -0.85 8.92 6.87
CA MET A 26 -1.25 9.69 5.68
C MET A 26 -0.34 10.88 5.42
N ASN A 27 0.00 11.64 6.46
CA ASN A 27 0.90 12.79 6.33
C ASN A 27 2.28 12.38 5.81
N LEU A 28 2.83 11.28 6.32
CA LEU A 28 4.13 10.76 5.86
C LEU A 28 4.06 10.18 4.44
N VAL A 29 2.95 9.54 4.08
CA VAL A 29 2.77 9.07 2.69
C VAL A 29 2.67 10.25 1.73
N ASN A 30 1.96 11.31 2.10
CA ASN A 30 1.82 12.53 1.30
C ASN A 30 3.14 13.31 1.17
N SER A 31 4.01 13.26 2.18
CA SER A 31 5.37 13.82 2.10
C SER A 31 6.37 12.96 1.31
N GLY A 32 5.92 11.82 0.77
CA GLY A 32 6.75 10.92 -0.05
C GLY A 32 7.58 9.91 0.73
N ALA A 33 7.37 9.76 2.04
CA ALA A 33 8.13 8.81 2.86
C ALA A 33 7.89 7.35 2.44
N GLY A 34 8.98 6.57 2.44
CA GLY A 34 8.93 5.15 2.09
C GLY A 34 8.29 4.30 3.20
N PRO A 35 7.70 3.12 2.89
CA PRO A 35 7.07 2.26 3.90
C PRO A 35 8.01 1.78 5.01
N ARG A 36 9.31 1.67 4.72
CA ARG A 36 10.32 1.31 5.73
C ARG A 36 10.57 2.43 6.72
N GLN A 37 10.60 3.67 6.22
CA GLN A 37 10.79 4.86 7.05
C GLN A 37 9.59 5.06 7.98
N ILE A 38 8.37 5.01 7.42
CA ILE A 38 7.12 5.11 8.18
C ILE A 38 7.04 4.03 9.27
N SER A 39 7.46 2.79 8.95
CA SER A 39 7.49 1.68 9.92
C SER A 39 8.46 1.94 11.07
N ARG A 40 9.61 2.56 10.79
CA ARG A 40 10.63 2.88 11.80
C ARG A 40 10.19 4.02 12.71
N GLU A 41 9.57 5.06 12.15
CA GLU A 41 9.13 6.25 12.88
C GLU A 41 7.88 5.98 13.73
N LEU A 42 6.86 5.34 13.14
CA LEU A 42 5.57 5.12 13.80
C LEU A 42 5.49 3.76 14.52
N GLN A 43 6.50 2.90 14.38
CA GLN A 43 6.53 1.55 14.94
C GLN A 43 5.31 0.71 14.54
N ILE A 44 4.83 0.90 13.31
CA ILE A 44 3.70 0.17 12.74
C ILE A 44 4.20 -0.89 11.76
N SER A 45 3.52 -2.03 11.71
CA SER A 45 3.79 -3.08 10.73
C SER A 45 3.62 -2.59 9.28
N ARG A 46 4.45 -3.12 8.38
CA ARG A 46 4.35 -2.82 6.95
C ARG A 46 3.00 -3.21 6.34
N GLN A 47 2.33 -4.21 6.93
CA GLN A 47 1.01 -4.66 6.52
C GLN A 47 -0.06 -3.59 6.80
N THR A 48 -0.01 -2.97 7.98
CA THR A 48 -0.91 -1.86 8.34
C THR A 48 -0.63 -0.62 7.50
N ILE A 49 0.63 -0.31 7.20
CA ILE A 49 0.96 0.80 6.27
C ILE A 49 0.39 0.51 4.88
N SER A 50 0.50 -0.74 4.40
CA SER A 50 -0.07 -1.13 3.11
C SER A 50 -1.59 -1.03 3.08
N SER A 51 -2.28 -1.42 4.15
CA SER A 51 -3.74 -1.31 4.22
C SER A 51 -4.20 0.14 4.23
N ILE A 52 -3.55 1.02 5.01
CA ILE A 52 -3.82 2.46 5.03
C ILE A 52 -3.55 3.07 3.65
N LYS A 53 -2.38 2.78 3.06
CA LYS A 53 -2.02 3.29 1.73
C LYS A 53 -3.02 2.85 0.66
N LYS A 54 -3.51 1.60 0.72
CA LYS A 54 -4.55 1.11 -0.19
C LYS A 54 -5.90 1.83 -0.02
N ALA A 55 -6.24 2.19 1.21
CA ALA A 55 -7.47 2.91 1.51
C ALA A 55 -7.42 4.38 1.08
N VAL A 56 -6.23 4.97 0.95
CA VAL A 56 -6.04 6.40 0.64
C VAL A 56 -5.70 6.65 -0.83
N VAL A 57 -4.77 5.86 -1.39
CA VAL A 57 -4.25 6.09 -2.76
C VAL A 57 -5.18 5.54 -3.84
N LYS A 58 -5.95 4.49 -3.53
CA LYS A 58 -6.76 3.78 -4.54
C LYS A 58 -8.24 4.20 -4.53
N GLU A 59 -8.70 4.73 -3.40
CA GLU A 59 -10.10 5.06 -3.13
C GLU A 59 -10.07 6.41 -2.41
N ILE A 60 -10.48 7.50 -3.07
CA ILE A 60 -10.45 8.88 -2.53
C ILE A 60 -11.32 9.01 -1.24
N SER A 61 -12.10 7.97 -0.91
CA SER A 61 -12.87 7.82 0.32
C SER A 61 -12.66 6.41 0.92
N TYR A 62 -12.62 6.33 2.25
CA TYR A 62 -12.54 5.06 2.97
C TYR A 62 -13.77 4.19 2.65
N LYS A 63 -13.59 3.08 1.93
CA LYS A 63 -14.63 2.06 1.73
C LYS A 63 -14.46 0.89 2.68
N SER A 64 -15.58 0.42 3.22
CA SER A 64 -15.61 -0.77 4.07
C SER A 64 -15.18 -2.02 3.29
N TYR A 65 -14.57 -2.97 3.99
CA TYR A 65 -14.03 -4.21 3.42
C TYR A 65 -15.09 -5.03 2.65
N TRP A 66 -16.36 -4.86 3.01
CA TRP A 66 -17.50 -5.55 2.42
C TRP A 66 -17.71 -5.21 0.94
N GLU A 67 -17.62 -3.91 0.59
CA GLU A 67 -17.78 -3.48 -0.80
C GLU A 67 -16.59 -3.91 -1.66
N ARG A 68 -15.39 -3.82 -1.10
CA ARG A 68 -14.12 -4.19 -1.75
C ARG A 68 -14.05 -5.68 -2.09
N SER A 69 -14.55 -6.53 -1.20
CA SER A 69 -14.62 -7.99 -1.41
C SER A 69 -15.50 -8.36 -2.62
N LYS A 70 -16.52 -7.56 -2.94
CA LYS A 70 -17.42 -7.86 -4.06
C LYS A 70 -16.83 -7.51 -5.42
N THR A 71 -16.00 -6.47 -5.52
CA THR A 71 -15.46 -5.96 -6.79
C THR A 71 -14.01 -6.37 -7.08
N GLU A 72 -13.10 -6.35 -6.09
CA GLU A 72 -11.69 -6.70 -6.34
C GLU A 72 -11.45 -8.21 -6.35
N ARG A 73 -12.20 -8.98 -5.55
CA ARG A 73 -12.05 -10.44 -5.48
C ARG A 73 -12.55 -11.13 -6.75
N LYS A 74 -13.58 -10.58 -7.41
CA LYS A 74 -14.08 -11.04 -8.72
C LYS A 74 -13.15 -10.72 -9.89
N LYS A 75 -12.24 -9.75 -9.76
CA LYS A 75 -11.21 -9.43 -10.77
C LYS A 75 -10.03 -10.39 -10.74
N LYS A 76 -9.86 -11.14 -9.64
CA LYS A 76 -8.87 -12.21 -9.57
C LYS A 76 -9.46 -13.40 -10.29
N VAL A 77 -9.16 -13.52 -11.59
CA VAL A 77 -9.33 -14.79 -12.30
C VAL A 77 -8.40 -15.77 -11.59
N TYR A 78 -8.98 -16.63 -10.75
CA TYR A 78 -8.29 -17.82 -10.25
C TYR A 78 -8.28 -18.81 -11.41
N SER A 79 -7.44 -18.55 -12.42
CA SER A 79 -7.12 -19.56 -13.41
C SER A 79 -6.17 -20.56 -12.74
N SER A 80 -6.47 -21.85 -12.92
CA SER A 80 -5.52 -22.94 -12.66
C SER A 80 -4.30 -22.87 -13.60
N ASP A 81 -4.43 -22.13 -14.71
CA ASP A 81 -3.30 -21.83 -15.57
C ASP A 81 -2.41 -20.77 -14.92
N PRO A 82 -1.10 -21.03 -14.80
CA PRO A 82 -0.16 -19.99 -14.39
C PRO A 82 -0.27 -18.86 -15.40
N SER A 83 -0.60 -17.64 -14.91
CA SER A 83 -0.30 -16.38 -15.61
C SER A 83 1.04 -16.57 -16.32
N PRO A 84 1.17 -16.30 -17.63
CA PRO A 84 2.45 -16.50 -18.31
C PRO A 84 3.45 -15.67 -17.51
N PHE A 85 4.32 -16.37 -16.78
CA PHE A 85 5.49 -15.78 -16.20
C PHE A 85 6.07 -14.94 -17.33
N LYS A 86 6.29 -13.64 -17.09
CA LYS A 86 7.09 -12.83 -18.01
C LYS A 86 8.33 -13.68 -18.26
N LYS A 87 8.43 -14.31 -19.44
CA LYS A 87 9.57 -15.15 -19.78
C LYS A 87 10.75 -14.23 -19.53
N GLU A 88 11.60 -14.58 -18.56
CA GLU A 88 12.84 -13.86 -18.41
C GLU A 88 13.45 -13.78 -19.81
N PRO A 89 13.87 -12.60 -20.26
CA PRO A 89 14.38 -12.47 -21.61
C PRO A 89 15.49 -13.51 -21.74
N TYR A 90 15.36 -14.40 -22.73
CA TYR A 90 16.29 -15.47 -23.05
C TYR A 90 17.73 -14.98 -23.34
N ARG A 91 17.96 -13.67 -23.20
CA ARG A 91 19.21 -12.99 -23.48
C ARG A 91 19.62 -12.13 -22.31
N ARG A 92 20.87 -12.30 -21.88
CA ARG A 92 21.54 -11.46 -20.89
C ARG A 92 21.99 -10.16 -21.53
N TYR A 93 21.53 -9.04 -20.97
CA TYR A 93 21.95 -7.71 -21.39
C TYR A 93 23.37 -7.36 -20.88
N ARG A 94 24.23 -6.84 -21.76
CA ARG A 94 25.55 -6.26 -21.44
C ARG A 94 25.74 -4.92 -22.18
N ARG A 95 26.32 -3.94 -21.48
CA ARG A 95 26.76 -2.67 -22.08
C ARG A 95 28.23 -2.79 -22.46
N THR A 96 28.56 -2.59 -23.73
CA THR A 96 29.93 -2.63 -24.26
C THR A 96 30.30 -1.25 -24.85
N LYS A 97 31.57 -1.07 -25.26
CA LYS A 97 32.04 0.13 -25.97
C LYS A 97 31.20 0.46 -27.21
N TYR A 98 30.59 -0.55 -27.82
CA TYR A 98 29.77 -0.45 -29.03
C TYR A 98 28.26 -0.37 -28.76
N GLY A 99 27.85 -0.22 -27.49
CA GLY A 99 26.46 -0.03 -27.10
C GLY A 99 25.84 -1.24 -26.38
N LYS A 100 24.54 -1.43 -26.57
CA LYS A 100 23.75 -2.46 -25.88
C LYS A 100 23.81 -3.77 -26.66
N VAL A 101 24.40 -4.81 -26.08
CA VAL A 101 24.49 -6.15 -26.69
C VAL A 101 23.66 -7.14 -25.88
N TYR A 102 22.90 -7.99 -26.58
CA TYR A 102 22.10 -9.06 -25.99
C TYR A 102 22.82 -10.38 -26.24
N LEU A 103 23.41 -10.95 -25.18
CA LEU A 103 24.06 -12.24 -25.23
C LEU A 103 23.02 -13.33 -25.02
N HIS A 104 23.06 -14.38 -25.82
CA HIS A 104 22.35 -15.62 -25.52
C HIS A 104 22.93 -16.23 -24.23
N TYR A 105 22.12 -16.93 -23.44
CA TYR A 105 22.66 -17.75 -22.34
C TYR A 105 23.60 -18.83 -22.87
#